data_AF-Q1Z7I8-F1
#
_entry.id   AF-Q1Z7I8-F1
#
_cell.length_a   1.000
_cell.length_b   1.000
_cell.length_c   1.000
_cell.angle_alpha   90.00
_cell.angle_beta   90.00
_cell.angle_gamma   90.00
#
_symmetry.space_group_name_H-M   'P 1'
#
loop_
_entity.id
_entity.type
_entity.pdbx_description
1 polymer ?
#
loop_
_entity_poly.entity_id
_entity_poly.type
_entity_poly.pdbx_seq_one_letter_code
_entity_poly.pdbx_strand_id
1 'polypeptide(L)'
;MTTHKQCSKCKARKPVNEFHKNGKDNHNKTRHRARCKQCEAKRDKEKYQKKVAKRITSGEHVKISCKTVAEKQQSNFTLPCRKRGAWIKHCMEGKHPAYKHGYCKHPLYGTWLNMIQRCHNPDNPSYEYYGERGITVCLRWRESFEAFVKDMGEKPKESWSLDRVDNDKGYTPQNTRWASPKHQATNNRAQRYIDYKGERWRLCDLAEYAGLNPTTLSSRIDKMGLSVEDAMSKKLNTHTRSRNIYKQKAEELGIHEATLRYRVSKYGWHIALTADFCRGRKAQLEDKAA
;
A
#
# COMPACT_ATOMS: atom_id res chain seq x y z
N MET A 1 9.72 40.32 -43.93
CA MET A 1 9.76 39.16 -44.86
C MET A 1 9.46 37.88 -44.10
N THR A 2 8.38 37.18 -44.44
CA THR A 2 8.02 35.90 -43.79
C THR A 2 9.04 34.84 -44.19
N THR A 3 9.83 34.35 -43.24
CA THR A 3 10.81 33.30 -43.53
C THR A 3 10.08 31.99 -43.84
N HIS A 4 10.51 31.34 -44.93
CA HIS A 4 9.91 30.09 -45.40
C HIS A 4 10.91 28.94 -45.27
N LYS A 5 10.41 27.75 -44.92
CA LYS A 5 11.19 26.53 -44.74
C LYS A 5 10.57 25.38 -45.54
N GLN A 6 11.42 24.52 -46.12
CA GLN A 6 10.96 23.32 -46.80
C GLN A 6 10.70 22.19 -45.80
N CYS A 7 9.54 21.55 -45.89
CA CYS A 7 9.22 20.39 -45.06
C CYS A 7 9.97 19.15 -45.55
N SER A 8 10.67 18.45 -44.65
CA SER A 8 11.41 17.24 -45.03
C SER A 8 10.54 16.07 -45.51
N LYS A 9 9.25 16.03 -45.11
CA LYS A 9 8.31 14.95 -45.46
C LYS A 9 7.47 15.24 -46.71
N CYS A 10 6.78 16.38 -46.79
CA CYS A 10 5.96 16.70 -47.97
C CYS A 10 6.69 17.54 -49.02
N LYS A 11 7.95 17.93 -48.78
CA LYS A 11 8.79 18.76 -49.67
C LYS A 11 8.24 20.14 -50.03
N ALA A 12 7.05 20.52 -49.54
CA ALA A 12 6.47 21.84 -49.73
C ALA A 12 7.23 22.93 -48.94
N ARG A 13 7.34 24.12 -49.53
CA ARG A 13 7.91 25.32 -48.92
C ARG A 13 6.80 26.07 -48.19
N LYS A 14 6.89 26.16 -46.86
CA LYS A 14 5.83 26.71 -45.98
C LYS A 14 6.39 27.79 -45.07
N PRO A 15 5.57 28.74 -44.58
CA PRO A 15 5.99 29.71 -43.58
C PRO A 15 6.53 29.01 -42.32
N VAL A 16 7.55 29.59 -41.66
CA VAL A 16 8.22 28.97 -40.51
C VAL A 16 7.27 28.73 -39.31
N ASN A 17 6.18 29.50 -39.18
CA ASN A 17 5.15 29.29 -38.15
C ASN A 17 4.33 27.99 -38.34
N GLU A 18 4.38 27.37 -39.53
CA GLU A 18 3.80 26.04 -39.80
C GLU A 18 4.68 24.90 -39.30
N PHE A 19 5.77 25.19 -38.59
CA PHE A 19 6.66 24.23 -37.97
C PHE A 19 6.66 24.42 -36.45
N HIS A 20 6.79 23.33 -35.69
CA HIS A 20 6.94 23.44 -34.23
C HIS A 20 8.34 23.99 -33.88
N LYS A 21 8.42 24.84 -32.85
CA LYS A 21 9.70 25.29 -32.29
C LYS A 21 10.44 24.10 -31.68
N ASN A 22 11.75 24.09 -31.82
CA ASN A 22 12.64 23.01 -31.38
C ASN A 22 13.88 23.58 -30.67
N GLY A 23 13.63 24.33 -29.60
CA GLY A 23 14.69 25.02 -28.85
C GLY A 23 15.30 26.19 -29.61
N LYS A 24 16.50 26.59 -29.19
CA LYS A 24 17.30 27.67 -29.78
C LYS A 24 18.67 27.14 -30.23
N ASP A 25 19.30 27.81 -31.18
CA ASP A 25 20.69 27.52 -31.57
C ASP A 25 21.71 28.27 -30.70
N ASN A 26 23.00 28.05 -30.95
CA ASN A 26 24.11 28.67 -30.22
C ASN A 26 24.16 30.20 -30.40
N HIS A 27 23.39 30.76 -31.33
CA HIS A 27 23.22 32.19 -31.55
C HIS A 27 21.85 32.69 -31.04
N ASN A 28 21.20 31.93 -30.15
CA ASN A 28 19.91 32.24 -29.51
C ASN A 28 18.73 32.38 -30.50
N LYS A 29 18.85 31.90 -31.75
CA LYS A 29 17.78 31.90 -32.74
C LYS A 29 16.89 30.68 -32.57
N THR A 30 15.57 30.86 -32.72
CA THR A 30 14.60 29.77 -32.56
C THR A 30 14.73 28.75 -33.69
N ARG A 31 15.08 27.51 -33.34
CA ARG A 31 15.09 26.40 -34.28
C ARG A 31 13.69 25.87 -34.47
N HIS A 32 13.38 25.37 -35.65
CA HIS A 32 12.09 24.79 -35.98
C HIS A 32 12.29 23.34 -36.43
N ARG A 33 11.34 22.46 -36.12
CA ARG A 33 11.39 21.04 -36.52
C ARG A 33 11.48 20.89 -38.04
N ALA A 34 12.00 19.74 -38.50
CA ALA A 34 12.19 19.48 -39.93
C ALA A 34 10.86 19.21 -40.68
N ARG A 35 9.83 18.74 -39.98
CA ARG A 35 8.50 18.45 -40.54
C ARG A 35 7.51 19.57 -40.18
N CYS A 36 6.59 19.88 -41.08
CA CYS A 36 5.53 20.84 -40.79
C CYS A 36 4.50 20.20 -39.84
N LYS A 37 3.74 21.04 -39.13
CA LYS A 37 2.69 20.65 -38.18
C LYS A 37 1.72 19.63 -38.78
N GLN A 38 1.31 19.82 -40.03
CA GLN A 38 0.41 18.89 -40.74
C GLN A 38 1.04 17.49 -40.93
N CYS A 39 2.32 17.42 -41.30
CA CYS A 39 3.02 16.14 -41.47
C CYS A 39 3.30 15.46 -40.12
N GLU A 40 3.53 16.23 -39.04
CA GLU A 40 3.64 15.67 -37.69
C GLU A 40 2.30 15.12 -37.21
N ALA A 41 1.21 15.87 -37.36
CA ALA A 41 -0.14 15.44 -37.00
C ALA A 41 -0.56 14.16 -37.74
N LYS A 42 -0.26 14.05 -39.04
CA LYS A 42 -0.54 12.82 -39.82
C LYS A 42 0.24 11.62 -39.27
N ARG A 43 1.54 11.79 -39.02
CA ARG A 43 2.39 10.73 -38.43
C ARG A 43 1.89 10.31 -37.05
N ASP A 44 1.51 11.26 -36.22
CA ASP A 44 1.08 10.98 -34.85
C ASP A 44 -0.29 10.29 -34.84
N LYS A 45 -1.20 10.63 -35.78
CA LYS A 45 -2.45 9.89 -36.04
C LYS A 45 -2.17 8.45 -36.50
N GLU A 46 -1.23 8.24 -37.42
CA GLU A 46 -0.82 6.90 -37.89
C GLU A 46 -0.20 6.07 -36.75
N LYS A 47 0.67 6.66 -35.92
CA LYS A 47 1.24 6.01 -34.72
C LYS A 47 0.15 5.62 -33.72
N TYR A 48 -0.80 6.51 -33.48
CA TYR A 48 -1.94 6.24 -32.60
C TYR A 48 -2.79 5.08 -33.13
N GLN A 49 -3.13 5.07 -34.43
CA GLN A 49 -3.87 3.99 -35.07
C GLN A 49 -3.14 2.64 -34.96
N LYS A 50 -1.82 2.60 -35.18
CA LYS A 50 -1.01 1.38 -34.99
C LYS A 50 -1.00 0.89 -33.54
N LYS A 51 -0.94 1.82 -32.57
CA LYS A 51 -1.02 1.48 -31.14
C LYS A 51 -2.40 0.91 -30.77
N VAL A 52 -3.48 1.47 -31.33
CA VAL A 52 -4.85 0.96 -31.16
C VAL A 52 -4.99 -0.43 -31.79
N ALA A 53 -4.49 -0.64 -33.01
CA ALA A 53 -4.52 -1.94 -33.67
C ALA A 53 -3.77 -3.02 -32.86
N LYS A 54 -2.58 -2.69 -32.34
CA LYS A 54 -1.80 -3.60 -31.47
C LYS A 54 -2.58 -4.01 -30.22
N ARG A 55 -3.26 -3.06 -29.57
CA ARG A 55 -4.11 -3.31 -28.39
C ARG A 55 -5.30 -4.23 -28.70
N ILE A 56 -5.93 -4.05 -29.86
CA ILE A 56 -7.02 -4.93 -30.32
C ILE A 56 -6.50 -6.36 -30.51
N THR A 57 -5.34 -6.53 -31.17
CA THR A 57 -4.76 -7.85 -31.41
C THR A 57 -4.20 -8.54 -30.15
N SER A 58 -3.83 -7.77 -29.12
CA SER A 58 -3.26 -8.31 -27.88
C SER A 58 -4.27 -8.48 -26.74
N GLY A 59 -5.57 -8.24 -26.97
CA GLY A 59 -6.61 -8.31 -25.93
C GLY A 59 -6.54 -7.21 -24.86
N GLU A 60 -5.74 -6.16 -25.09
CA GLU A 60 -5.58 -5.04 -24.15
C GLU A 60 -6.72 -4.03 -24.42
N HIS A 61 -7.61 -3.82 -23.44
CA HIS A 61 -8.83 -3.02 -23.61
C HIS A 61 -8.56 -1.63 -24.24
N VAL A 62 -9.18 -1.36 -25.40
CA VAL A 62 -9.18 -0.03 -26.03
C VAL A 62 -10.28 0.83 -25.39
N LYS A 63 -9.96 2.05 -24.93
CA LYS A 63 -10.98 3.06 -24.60
C LYS A 63 -11.73 3.44 -25.89
N ILE A 64 -12.90 2.86 -26.12
CA ILE A 64 -13.78 3.20 -27.25
C ILE A 64 -14.56 4.47 -26.86
N SER A 65 -14.53 5.50 -27.71
CA SER A 65 -15.38 6.68 -27.48
C SER A 65 -16.84 6.36 -27.82
N CYS A 66 -17.79 6.97 -27.12
CA CYS A 66 -19.22 6.71 -27.29
C CYS A 66 -19.72 6.84 -28.74
N LYS A 67 -19.00 7.60 -29.59
CA LYS A 67 -19.34 7.79 -31.00
C LYS A 67 -19.17 6.51 -31.83
N THR A 68 -18.14 5.71 -31.54
CA THR A 68 -17.82 4.47 -32.25
C THR A 68 -18.67 3.29 -31.77
N VAL A 69 -19.24 3.38 -30.56
CA VAL A 69 -20.20 2.40 -30.03
C VAL A 69 -21.54 2.49 -30.79
N ALA A 70 -21.97 3.70 -31.16
CA ALA A 70 -23.22 3.92 -31.89
C ALA A 70 -23.22 3.31 -33.31
N GLU A 71 -22.07 3.29 -33.99
CA GLU A 71 -21.94 2.74 -35.36
C GLU A 71 -21.87 1.20 -35.40
N LYS A 72 -21.58 0.54 -34.28
CA LYS A 72 -21.38 -0.92 -34.18
C LYS A 72 -22.50 -1.68 -33.47
N GLN A 73 -23.61 -1.03 -33.11
CA GLN A 73 -24.75 -1.69 -32.43
C GLN A 73 -25.64 -2.50 -33.39
N GLN A 74 -25.07 -3.52 -34.02
CA GLN A 74 -25.83 -4.71 -34.40
C GLN A 74 -25.31 -5.87 -33.56
N SER A 75 -26.18 -6.38 -32.70
CA SER A 75 -26.03 -7.52 -31.79
C SER A 75 -25.33 -7.26 -30.43
N ASN A 76 -26.18 -7.31 -29.39
CA ASN A 76 -25.92 -7.95 -28.09
C ASN A 76 -25.20 -7.19 -26.96
N PHE A 77 -25.52 -5.92 -26.75
CA PHE A 77 -25.47 -5.34 -25.40
C PHE A 77 -26.77 -4.61 -25.08
N THR A 78 -27.68 -5.28 -24.38
CA THR A 78 -28.86 -4.65 -23.78
C THR A 78 -28.44 -3.91 -22.51
N LEU A 79 -28.13 -2.61 -22.63
CA LEU A 79 -28.28 -1.70 -21.51
C LEU A 79 -29.78 -1.40 -21.33
N PRO A 80 -30.31 -1.40 -20.09
CA PRO A 80 -31.73 -1.20 -19.86
C PRO A 80 -32.05 0.30 -20.02
N CYS A 81 -32.61 0.66 -21.17
CA CYS A 81 -33.26 1.95 -21.34
C CYS A 81 -34.52 1.78 -22.20
N ARG A 82 -35.66 1.60 -21.53
CA ARG A 82 -36.99 1.69 -22.13
C ARG A 82 -37.19 3.13 -22.62
N LYS A 83 -36.96 3.38 -23.92
CA LYS A 83 -37.74 4.25 -24.84
C LYS A 83 -36.84 4.71 -26.01
N ARG A 84 -36.88 3.96 -27.12
CA ARG A 84 -36.06 4.18 -28.34
C ARG A 84 -36.28 5.55 -29.03
N GLY A 85 -37.36 6.28 -28.73
CA GLY A 85 -37.71 7.53 -29.42
C GLY A 85 -37.00 8.80 -28.91
N ALA A 86 -36.59 8.83 -27.64
CA ALA A 86 -36.04 10.07 -27.04
C ALA A 86 -34.53 10.27 -27.36
N TRP A 87 -33.82 9.23 -27.77
CA TRP A 87 -32.36 9.27 -27.86
C TRP A 87 -31.83 10.09 -29.06
N ILE A 88 -32.54 10.04 -30.20
CA ILE A 88 -32.13 10.74 -31.43
C ILE A 88 -32.26 12.27 -31.28
N LYS A 89 -33.33 12.74 -30.62
CA LYS A 89 -33.60 14.18 -30.47
C LYS A 89 -32.63 14.85 -29.48
N HIS A 90 -32.26 14.17 -28.40
CA HIS A 90 -31.39 14.71 -27.35
C HIS A 90 -29.89 14.76 -27.73
N CYS A 91 -29.43 13.90 -28.63
CA CYS A 91 -28.01 13.80 -29.00
C CYS A 91 -27.56 14.90 -29.99
N MET A 92 -28.48 15.44 -30.81
CA MET A 92 -28.17 16.48 -31.80
C MET A 92 -28.14 17.90 -31.22
N GLU A 93 -28.79 18.14 -30.08
CA GLU A 93 -28.93 19.48 -29.48
C GLU A 93 -27.88 19.77 -28.38
N GLY A 94 -26.94 18.87 -28.11
CA GLY A 94 -25.89 19.07 -27.09
C GLY A 94 -26.39 19.11 -25.63
N LYS A 95 -27.68 18.88 -25.40
CA LYS A 95 -28.33 18.87 -24.08
C LYS A 95 -28.43 17.44 -23.55
N HIS A 96 -27.29 16.81 -23.28
CA HIS A 96 -27.31 15.64 -22.41
C HIS A 96 -27.68 16.11 -20.99
N PRO A 97 -28.85 15.74 -20.43
CA PRO A 97 -28.96 15.79 -18.98
C PRO A 97 -27.82 14.94 -18.46
N ALA A 98 -26.96 15.50 -17.61
CA ALA A 98 -25.86 14.77 -17.00
C ALA A 98 -26.44 13.46 -16.47
N TYR A 99 -26.12 12.34 -17.12
CA TYR A 99 -26.67 11.04 -16.76
C TYR A 99 -26.12 10.71 -15.38
N LYS A 100 -26.90 11.08 -14.36
CA LYS A 100 -26.67 10.68 -12.99
C LYS A 100 -27.07 9.22 -12.95
N HIS A 101 -26.09 8.31 -13.04
CA HIS A 101 -26.35 6.91 -12.73
C HIS A 101 -27.09 6.87 -11.38
N GLY A 102 -28.19 6.11 -11.28
CA GLY A 102 -29.14 6.19 -10.15
C GLY A 102 -28.52 5.95 -8.76
N TYR A 103 -27.26 5.52 -8.73
CA TYR A 103 -26.49 5.20 -7.53
C TYR A 103 -25.53 6.28 -7.07
N CYS A 104 -25.49 7.46 -7.69
CA CYS A 104 -24.60 8.56 -7.28
C CYS A 104 -24.84 9.06 -5.85
N LYS A 105 -26.00 8.77 -5.27
CA LYS A 105 -26.34 9.04 -3.87
C LYS A 105 -26.19 7.83 -2.95
N HIS A 106 -25.83 6.65 -3.48
CA HIS A 106 -25.70 5.45 -2.66
C HIS A 106 -24.41 5.53 -1.84
N PRO A 107 -24.45 5.28 -0.51
CA PRO A 107 -23.28 5.45 0.37
C PRO A 107 -22.08 4.60 -0.06
N LEU A 108 -22.33 3.42 -0.62
CA LEU A 108 -21.29 2.50 -1.10
C LEU A 108 -20.71 2.85 -2.48
N TYR A 109 -21.29 3.80 -3.21
CA TYR A 109 -20.85 4.10 -4.58
C TYR A 109 -19.41 4.64 -4.60
N GLY A 110 -19.07 5.50 -3.64
CA GLY A 110 -17.69 5.98 -3.47
C GLY A 110 -16.70 4.86 -3.14
N THR A 111 -17.10 3.88 -2.33
CA THR A 111 -16.28 2.70 -2.00
C THR A 111 -16.02 1.83 -3.23
N TRP A 112 -17.08 1.53 -3.99
CA TRP A 112 -17.00 0.75 -5.22
C TRP A 112 -16.12 1.43 -6.28
N LEU A 113 -16.31 2.74 -6.48
CA LEU A 113 -15.52 3.50 -7.43
C LEU A 113 -14.04 3.51 -7.02
N ASN A 114 -13.73 3.78 -5.75
CA ASN A 114 -12.35 3.72 -5.25
C ASN A 114 -11.72 2.33 -5.44
N MET A 115 -12.48 1.26 -5.20
CA MET A 115 -12.03 -0.12 -5.44
C MET A 115 -11.61 -0.34 -6.90
N ILE A 116 -12.38 0.17 -7.86
CA ILE A 116 -12.05 0.05 -9.28
C ILE A 116 -10.85 0.92 -9.64
N GLN A 117 -10.81 2.16 -9.13
CA GLN A 117 -9.75 3.12 -9.42
C GLN A 117 -8.37 2.61 -9.00
N ARG A 118 -8.22 2.09 -7.77
CA ARG A 118 -6.94 1.53 -7.31
C ARG A 118 -6.46 0.33 -8.15
N CYS A 119 -7.36 -0.48 -8.71
CA CYS A 119 -7.00 -1.66 -9.49
C CYS A 119 -6.75 -1.38 -10.99
N HIS A 120 -7.39 -0.36 -11.56
CA HIS A 120 -7.45 -0.20 -13.02
C HIS A 120 -7.09 1.20 -13.54
N ASN A 121 -6.84 2.18 -12.67
CA ASN A 121 -6.40 3.50 -13.07
C ASN A 121 -4.92 3.73 -12.70
N PRO A 122 -3.99 3.69 -13.67
CA PRO A 122 -2.56 3.98 -13.44
C PRO A 122 -2.27 5.35 -12.84
N ASP A 123 -3.16 6.33 -13.02
CA ASP A 123 -3.00 7.67 -12.45
C ASP A 123 -3.43 7.75 -10.97
N ASN A 124 -4.00 6.67 -10.41
CA ASN A 124 -4.38 6.62 -9.01
C ASN A 124 -3.12 6.44 -8.13
N PRO A 125 -2.93 7.24 -7.05
CA PRO A 125 -1.75 7.13 -6.19
C PRO A 125 -1.56 5.75 -5.54
N SER A 126 -2.64 4.96 -5.42
CA SER A 126 -2.58 3.61 -4.88
C SER A 126 -2.38 2.53 -5.95
N TYR A 127 -2.29 2.87 -7.23
CA TYR A 127 -2.25 1.88 -8.31
C TYR A 127 -1.07 0.90 -8.20
N GLU A 128 0.12 1.42 -7.84
CA GLU A 128 1.33 0.65 -7.60
C GLU A 128 1.10 -0.51 -6.61
N TYR A 129 0.33 -0.25 -5.55
CA TYR A 129 0.07 -1.25 -4.50
C TYR A 129 -1.03 -2.26 -4.85
N TYR A 130 -1.70 -2.10 -6.01
CA TYR A 130 -2.89 -2.85 -6.39
C TYR A 130 -2.83 -3.28 -7.86
N GLY A 131 -3.13 -2.38 -8.80
CA GLY A 131 -3.20 -2.70 -10.22
C GLY A 131 -1.87 -3.14 -10.81
N GLU A 132 -0.75 -2.50 -10.41
CA GLU A 132 0.59 -2.90 -10.86
C GLU A 132 0.99 -4.29 -10.34
N ARG A 133 0.49 -4.69 -9.17
CA ARG A 133 0.66 -6.05 -8.63
C ARG A 133 -0.22 -7.11 -9.32
N GLY A 134 -1.06 -6.71 -10.28
CA GLY A 134 -2.02 -7.62 -10.92
C GLY A 134 -3.30 -7.87 -10.12
N ILE A 135 -3.57 -7.06 -9.08
CA ILE A 135 -4.82 -7.18 -8.33
C ILE A 135 -5.96 -6.57 -9.12
N THR A 136 -6.94 -7.41 -9.46
CA THR A 136 -8.11 -7.04 -10.25
C THR A 136 -9.40 -7.13 -9.44
N VAL A 137 -10.47 -6.57 -10.00
CA VAL A 137 -11.85 -6.73 -9.53
C VAL A 137 -12.54 -7.75 -10.42
N CYS A 138 -13.32 -8.67 -9.85
CA CYS A 138 -14.10 -9.62 -10.65
C CYS A 138 -15.02 -8.88 -11.63
N LEU A 139 -15.21 -9.45 -12.82
CA LEU A 139 -15.93 -8.80 -13.92
C LEU A 139 -17.33 -8.34 -13.49
N ARG A 140 -18.03 -9.19 -12.73
CA ARG A 140 -19.37 -8.93 -12.19
C ARG A 140 -19.43 -7.64 -11.36
N TRP A 141 -18.47 -7.42 -10.46
CA TRP A 141 -18.41 -6.18 -9.67
C TRP A 141 -17.85 -5.01 -10.47
N ARG A 142 -16.94 -5.25 -11.42
CA ARG A 142 -16.37 -4.21 -12.26
C ARG A 142 -17.41 -3.55 -13.15
N GLU A 143 -18.39 -4.31 -13.64
CA GLU A 143 -19.40 -3.85 -14.59
C GLU A 143 -20.73 -3.46 -13.95
N SER A 144 -21.04 -3.92 -12.74
CA SER A 144 -22.30 -3.62 -12.05
C SER A 144 -22.09 -3.26 -10.58
N PHE A 145 -22.52 -2.04 -10.24
CA PHE A 145 -22.59 -1.58 -8.86
C PHE A 145 -23.65 -2.34 -8.07
N GLU A 146 -24.79 -2.67 -8.69
CA GLU A 146 -25.86 -3.45 -8.06
C GLU A 146 -25.39 -4.84 -7.65
N ALA A 147 -24.57 -5.48 -8.48
CA ALA A 147 -23.98 -6.77 -8.14
C ALA A 147 -23.05 -6.67 -6.93
N PHE A 148 -22.25 -5.60 -6.85
CA PHE A 148 -21.41 -5.32 -5.69
C PHE A 148 -22.25 -5.10 -4.42
N VAL A 149 -23.30 -4.27 -4.48
CA VAL A 149 -24.18 -4.02 -3.32
C VAL A 149 -24.92 -5.29 -2.90
N LYS A 150 -25.40 -6.08 -3.85
CA LYS A 150 -26.10 -7.35 -3.58
C LYS A 150 -25.20 -8.35 -2.86
N ASP A 151 -23.94 -8.45 -3.27
CA ASP A 151 -23.00 -9.41 -2.67
C ASP A 151 -22.42 -8.90 -1.34
N MET A 152 -22.15 -7.60 -1.21
CA MET A 152 -21.55 -7.02 0.00
C MET A 152 -22.56 -6.68 1.10
N GLY A 153 -23.82 -6.46 0.73
CA GLY A 153 -24.86 -5.97 1.63
C GLY A 153 -24.57 -4.57 2.17
N GLU A 154 -25.28 -4.21 3.25
CA GLU A 154 -25.07 -2.95 3.94
C GLU A 154 -23.75 -2.94 4.70
N LYS A 155 -23.11 -1.77 4.71
CA LYS A 155 -21.89 -1.53 5.48
C LYS A 155 -22.26 -1.49 6.97
N PRO A 156 -21.75 -2.42 7.82
CA PRO A 156 -22.24 -2.56 9.20
C PRO A 156 -22.00 -1.34 10.09
N LYS A 157 -20.91 -0.59 9.85
CA LYS A 157 -20.56 0.62 10.60
C LYS A 157 -19.85 1.61 9.71
N GLU A 158 -20.02 2.91 9.97
CA GLU A 158 -19.43 3.97 9.13
C GLU A 158 -17.89 3.94 9.10
N SER A 159 -17.26 3.51 10.19
CA SER A 159 -15.79 3.38 10.28
C SER A 159 -15.22 2.15 9.57
N TRP A 160 -16.07 1.24 9.08
CA TRP A 160 -15.60 0.03 8.41
C TRP A 160 -15.31 0.32 6.94
N SER A 161 -14.34 -0.38 6.38
CA SER A 161 -14.00 -0.24 4.96
C SER A 161 -13.73 -1.60 4.31
N LEU A 162 -13.58 -1.56 3.00
CA LEU A 162 -13.47 -2.76 2.17
C LEU A 162 -12.07 -3.37 2.32
N ASP A 163 -12.00 -4.60 2.85
CA ASP A 163 -10.78 -5.36 3.08
C ASP A 163 -10.77 -6.64 2.24
N ARG A 164 -9.58 -7.10 1.87
CA ARG A 164 -9.40 -8.40 1.20
C ARG A 164 -8.93 -9.42 2.20
N VAL A 165 -9.60 -10.56 2.31
CA VAL A 165 -9.20 -11.62 3.26
C VAL A 165 -7.79 -12.11 2.97
N ASP A 166 -7.48 -12.36 1.70
CA ASP A 166 -6.15 -12.63 1.18
C ASP A 166 -5.66 -11.43 0.35
N ASN A 167 -4.57 -10.83 0.80
CA ASN A 167 -3.97 -9.62 0.22
C ASN A 167 -3.33 -9.81 -1.15
N ASP A 168 -3.04 -11.04 -1.53
CA ASP A 168 -2.44 -11.38 -2.82
C ASP A 168 -3.50 -11.73 -3.87
N LYS A 169 -4.76 -11.87 -3.46
CA LYS A 169 -5.90 -12.12 -4.35
C LYS A 169 -6.68 -10.85 -4.69
N GLY A 170 -7.52 -10.95 -5.73
CA GLY A 170 -8.37 -9.87 -6.24
C GLY A 170 -9.62 -9.57 -5.39
N TYR A 171 -10.41 -8.58 -5.82
CA TYR A 171 -11.72 -8.29 -5.25
C TYR A 171 -12.78 -9.24 -5.82
N THR A 172 -13.26 -10.13 -4.96
CA THR A 172 -14.37 -11.06 -5.24
C THR A 172 -15.26 -11.18 -3.99
N PRO A 173 -16.52 -11.64 -4.12
CA PRO A 173 -17.38 -11.92 -2.96
C PRO A 173 -16.72 -12.85 -1.93
N GLN A 174 -15.91 -13.81 -2.39
CA GLN A 174 -15.26 -14.80 -1.54
C GLN A 174 -14.00 -14.24 -0.85
N ASN A 175 -13.34 -13.25 -1.44
CA ASN A 175 -12.10 -12.68 -0.93
C ASN A 175 -12.28 -11.26 -0.34
N THR A 176 -13.49 -10.75 -0.23
CA THR A 176 -13.74 -9.37 0.20
C THR A 176 -14.73 -9.33 1.34
N ARG A 177 -14.44 -8.49 2.35
CA ARG A 177 -15.30 -8.32 3.52
C ARG A 177 -15.33 -6.86 3.99
N TRP A 178 -16.33 -6.52 4.78
CA TRP A 178 -16.28 -5.32 5.60
C TRP A 178 -15.36 -5.57 6.79
N ALA A 179 -14.42 -4.65 7.04
CA ALA A 179 -13.46 -4.78 8.13
C ALA A 179 -13.35 -3.49 8.94
N SER A 180 -13.14 -3.66 10.24
CA SER A 180 -12.77 -2.56 11.14
C SER A 180 -11.29 -2.18 10.92
N PRO A 181 -10.87 -0.97 11.33
CA PRO A 181 -9.45 -0.60 11.31
C PRO A 181 -8.56 -1.62 12.03
N LYS A 182 -9.05 -2.24 13.12
CA LYS A 182 -8.34 -3.30 13.86
C LYS A 182 -8.19 -4.58 13.02
N HIS A 183 -9.22 -4.96 12.27
CA HIS A 183 -9.17 -6.10 11.34
C HIS A 183 -8.22 -5.84 10.15
N GLN A 184 -8.12 -4.61 9.67
CA GLN A 184 -7.18 -4.25 8.60
C GLN A 184 -5.73 -4.20 9.09
N ALA A 185 -5.50 -3.70 10.30
CA ALA A 185 -4.17 -3.70 10.91
C ALA A 185 -3.60 -5.12 11.10
N THR A 186 -4.47 -6.08 11.42
CA THR A 186 -4.15 -7.52 11.47
C THR A 186 -4.07 -8.18 10.11
N ASN A 187 -4.23 -7.43 9.02
CA ASN A 187 -4.08 -7.90 7.65
C ASN A 187 -3.01 -7.09 6.92
N ASN A 188 -2.04 -6.52 7.65
CA ASN A 188 -0.97 -5.73 7.06
C ASN A 188 0.10 -6.65 6.44
N ARG A 189 0.57 -6.34 5.22
CA ARG A 189 1.69 -7.02 4.55
C ARG A 189 2.99 -7.04 5.36
N ALA A 190 3.17 -6.12 6.30
CA ALA A 190 4.27 -6.13 7.25
C ALA A 190 4.16 -7.25 8.32
N GLN A 191 3.16 -8.13 8.23
CA GLN A 191 3.07 -9.30 9.08
C GLN A 191 4.24 -10.24 8.85
N ARG A 192 4.96 -10.50 9.94
CA ARG A 192 6.08 -11.41 9.98
C ARG A 192 5.59 -12.85 10.01
N TYR A 193 6.04 -13.65 9.04
CA TYR A 193 5.85 -15.09 9.00
C TYR A 193 7.08 -15.81 9.55
N ILE A 194 6.87 -16.95 10.18
CA ILE A 194 7.90 -17.83 10.72
C ILE A 194 7.52 -19.27 10.34
N ASP A 195 8.49 -20.04 9.87
CA ASP A 195 8.31 -21.46 9.65
C ASP A 195 8.43 -22.21 10.98
N TYR A 196 7.43 -23.02 11.30
CA TYR A 196 7.38 -23.83 12.52
C TYR A 196 6.79 -25.20 12.18
N LYS A 197 7.51 -26.28 12.53
CA LYS A 197 7.12 -27.68 12.24
C LYS A 197 6.79 -27.95 10.75
N GLY A 198 7.48 -27.28 9.84
CA GLY A 198 7.27 -27.46 8.39
C GLY A 198 6.04 -26.73 7.84
N GLU A 199 5.34 -25.95 8.67
CA GLU A 199 4.24 -25.08 8.25
C GLU A 199 4.62 -23.61 8.40
N ARG A 200 4.02 -22.77 7.57
CA ARG A 200 4.25 -21.32 7.59
C ARG A 200 3.24 -20.64 8.50
N TRP A 201 3.68 -20.12 9.63
CA TRP A 201 2.84 -19.47 10.64
C TRP A 201 2.98 -17.94 10.62
N ARG A 202 1.90 -17.22 10.94
CA ARG A 202 2.02 -15.80 11.31
C ARG A 202 2.60 -15.70 12.72
N LEU A 203 3.53 -14.79 12.95
CA LEU A 203 4.16 -14.60 14.27
C LEU A 203 3.12 -14.33 15.37
N CYS A 204 2.06 -13.56 15.06
CA CYS A 204 1.00 -13.27 16.03
C CYS A 204 0.19 -14.52 16.39
N ASP A 205 -0.15 -15.34 15.40
CA ASP A 205 -0.94 -16.56 15.62
C ASP A 205 -0.10 -17.60 16.36
N LEU A 206 1.19 -17.71 16.02
CA LEU A 206 2.12 -18.59 16.71
C LEU A 206 2.34 -18.15 18.16
N ALA A 207 2.40 -16.84 18.41
CA ALA A 207 2.48 -16.30 19.76
C ALA A 207 1.21 -16.58 20.55
N GLU A 208 0.02 -16.40 19.95
CA GLU A 208 -1.26 -16.71 20.59
C GLU A 208 -1.39 -18.21 20.90
N TYR A 209 -1.03 -19.07 19.94
CA TYR A 209 -0.94 -20.52 20.13
C TYR A 209 -0.01 -20.91 21.28
N ALA A 210 1.12 -20.22 21.41
CA ALA A 210 2.09 -20.42 22.50
C ALA A 210 1.68 -19.74 23.82
N GLY A 211 0.56 -19.01 23.87
CA GLY A 211 0.13 -18.24 25.05
C GLY A 211 1.07 -17.07 25.39
N LEU A 212 1.72 -16.48 24.39
CA LEU A 212 2.71 -15.40 24.53
C LEU A 212 2.23 -14.10 23.89
N ASN A 213 2.78 -12.99 24.37
CA ASN A 213 2.66 -11.72 23.66
C ASN A 213 3.50 -11.77 22.36
N PRO A 214 2.96 -11.35 21.19
CA PRO A 214 3.71 -11.32 19.93
C PRO A 214 5.07 -10.59 20.02
N THR A 215 5.12 -9.48 20.76
CA THR A 215 6.36 -8.73 20.99
C THR A 215 7.39 -9.55 21.77
N THR A 216 6.94 -10.38 22.72
CA THR A 216 7.80 -11.30 23.47
C THR A 216 8.38 -12.36 22.56
N LEU A 217 7.55 -13.00 21.74
CA LEU A 217 8.00 -14.03 20.80
C LEU A 217 9.00 -13.45 19.78
N SER A 218 8.69 -12.29 19.19
CA SER A 218 9.60 -11.59 18.27
C SER A 218 10.93 -11.24 18.94
N SER A 219 10.91 -10.66 20.14
CA SER A 219 12.14 -10.27 20.84
C SER A 219 13.02 -11.48 21.18
N ARG A 220 12.43 -12.64 21.48
CA ARG A 220 13.18 -13.88 21.76
C ARG A 220 13.91 -14.38 20.52
N ILE A 221 13.26 -14.33 19.37
CA ILE A 221 13.87 -14.75 18.12
C ILE A 221 14.94 -13.74 17.68
N ASP A 222 14.63 -12.45 17.67
CA ASP A 222 15.52 -11.44 17.07
C ASP A 222 16.65 -11.00 17.99
N LYS A 223 16.33 -10.69 19.25
CA LYS A 223 17.29 -10.11 20.19
C LYS A 223 18.04 -11.16 20.98
N MET A 224 17.39 -12.30 21.25
CA MET A 224 17.99 -13.39 22.03
C MET A 224 18.47 -14.53 21.14
N GLY A 225 18.19 -14.51 19.84
CA GLY A 225 18.64 -15.54 18.88
C GLY A 225 18.07 -16.93 19.16
N LEU A 226 16.94 -17.03 19.85
CA LEU A 226 16.34 -18.31 20.22
C LEU A 226 15.68 -18.97 19.00
N SER A 227 15.73 -20.31 18.96
CA SER A 227 14.93 -21.11 18.03
C SER A 227 13.44 -20.83 18.25
N VAL A 228 12.60 -21.12 17.26
CA VAL A 228 11.15 -20.87 17.36
C VAL A 228 10.56 -21.68 18.51
N GLU A 229 10.99 -22.94 18.64
CA GLU A 229 10.66 -23.86 19.72
C GLU A 229 11.03 -23.28 21.09
N ASP A 230 12.27 -22.84 21.27
CA ASP A 230 12.75 -22.29 22.54
C ASP A 230 12.12 -20.91 22.85
N ALA A 231 11.86 -20.13 21.81
CA ALA A 231 11.20 -18.84 21.92
C ALA A 231 9.75 -19.01 22.38
N MET A 232 9.10 -20.14 22.09
CA MET A 232 7.82 -20.51 22.69
C MET A 232 8.00 -21.09 24.09
N SER A 233 9.04 -21.90 24.32
CA SER A 233 9.26 -22.57 25.60
C SER A 233 10.19 -21.81 26.55
N LYS A 234 9.64 -20.86 27.32
CA LYS A 234 10.13 -20.55 28.68
C LYS A 234 9.18 -19.61 29.41
N LYS A 235 8.84 -19.94 30.66
CA LYS A 235 8.22 -18.99 31.60
C LYS A 235 9.19 -17.82 31.83
N LEU A 236 8.76 -16.60 31.53
CA LEU A 236 9.52 -15.40 31.87
C LEU A 236 9.51 -15.22 33.38
N ASN A 237 10.64 -15.44 34.04
CA ASN A 237 10.85 -14.91 35.38
C ASN A 237 11.47 -13.50 35.27
N THR A 238 10.71 -12.55 34.76
CA THR A 238 11.17 -11.19 34.42
C THR A 238 11.10 -10.17 35.55
N HIS A 239 10.82 -10.60 36.79
CA HIS A 239 10.84 -9.70 37.95
C HIS A 239 11.69 -10.16 39.13
N THR A 240 12.16 -11.41 39.14
CA THR A 240 12.85 -11.96 40.32
C THR A 240 14.38 -11.88 40.19
N ARG A 241 14.96 -11.91 38.98
CA ARG A 241 16.42 -12.07 38.82
C ARG A 241 17.24 -10.83 39.24
N SER A 242 16.83 -9.61 38.88
CA SER A 242 17.54 -8.40 39.34
C SER A 242 17.39 -8.13 40.82
N ARG A 243 16.20 -8.36 41.41
CA ARG A 243 15.99 -8.22 42.86
C ARG A 243 16.83 -9.23 43.65
N ASN A 244 16.98 -10.44 43.13
CA ASN A 244 17.71 -11.51 43.81
C ASN A 244 19.25 -11.35 43.74
N ILE A 245 19.80 -10.82 42.64
CA ILE A 245 21.25 -10.59 42.51
C ILE A 245 21.76 -9.56 43.54
N TYR A 246 21.04 -8.44 43.71
CA TYR A 246 21.44 -7.43 44.69
C TYR A 246 21.23 -7.92 46.12
N LYS A 247 20.16 -8.66 46.40
CA LYS A 247 19.93 -9.25 47.71
C LYS A 247 21.03 -10.25 48.09
N GLN A 248 21.34 -11.19 47.20
CA GLN A 248 22.37 -12.20 47.41
C GLN A 248 23.76 -11.56 47.58
N LYS A 249 24.14 -10.59 46.73
CA LYS A 249 25.45 -9.91 46.90
C LYS A 249 25.50 -8.95 48.08
N ALA A 250 24.39 -8.35 48.48
CA ALA A 250 24.32 -7.55 49.70
C ALA A 250 24.55 -8.42 50.95
N GLU A 251 23.95 -9.61 51.00
CA GLU A 251 24.16 -10.61 52.06
C GLU A 251 25.62 -11.10 52.09
N GLU A 252 26.20 -11.46 50.95
CA GLU A 252 27.60 -11.90 50.86
C GLU A 252 28.61 -10.81 51.27
N LEU A 253 28.35 -9.55 50.90
CA LEU A 253 29.23 -8.42 51.19
C LEU A 253 28.95 -7.77 52.56
N GLY A 254 27.94 -8.24 53.30
CA GLY A 254 27.56 -7.70 54.61
C GLY A 254 27.09 -6.23 54.57
N ILE A 255 26.48 -5.79 53.46
CA ILE A 255 25.96 -4.43 53.29
C ILE A 255 24.45 -4.45 52.99
N HIS A 256 23.73 -3.40 53.33
CA HIS A 256 22.29 -3.34 53.05
C HIS A 256 22.01 -3.25 51.54
N GLU A 257 21.00 -3.98 51.04
CA GLU A 257 20.67 -4.06 49.61
C GLU A 257 20.47 -2.68 48.96
N ALA A 258 19.78 -1.77 49.67
CA ALA A 258 19.56 -0.40 49.21
C ALA A 258 20.89 0.38 49.04
N THR A 259 21.88 0.13 49.90
CA THR A 259 23.20 0.77 49.84
C THR A 259 23.99 0.26 48.64
N LEU A 260 23.97 -1.06 48.40
CA LEU A 260 24.58 -1.66 47.21
C LEU A 260 23.97 -1.08 45.93
N ARG A 261 22.63 -1.03 45.85
CA ARG A 261 21.91 -0.46 44.70
C ARG A 261 22.25 1.02 44.48
N TYR A 262 22.30 1.82 45.53
CA TYR A 262 22.67 3.23 45.44
C TYR A 262 24.09 3.42 44.91
N ARG A 263 25.05 2.61 45.37
CA ARG A 263 26.45 2.70 44.91
C ARG A 263 26.62 2.36 43.43
N VAL A 264 25.96 1.29 42.98
CA VAL A 264 25.96 0.87 41.57
C VAL A 264 25.28 1.92 40.69
N SER A 265 24.12 2.45 41.11
CA SER A 265 23.35 3.38 40.27
C SER A 265 23.89 4.80 40.26
N LYS A 266 24.37 5.30 41.41
CA LYS A 266 24.83 6.70 41.54
C LYS A 266 26.29 6.89 41.12
N TYR A 267 27.14 5.89 41.39
CA TYR A 267 28.58 5.99 41.16
C TYR A 267 29.10 5.01 40.10
N GLY A 268 28.24 4.15 39.53
CA GLY A 268 28.61 3.21 38.47
C GLY A 268 29.54 2.09 38.94
N TRP A 269 29.61 1.83 40.25
CA TRP A 269 30.55 0.87 40.81
C TRP A 269 30.22 -0.56 40.39
N HIS A 270 31.26 -1.34 40.09
CA HIS A 270 31.11 -2.77 39.86
C HIS A 270 30.72 -3.46 41.17
N ILE A 271 29.73 -4.36 41.15
CA ILE A 271 29.13 -4.96 42.36
C ILE A 271 30.19 -5.57 43.29
N ALA A 272 31.23 -6.19 42.73
CA ALA A 272 32.33 -6.81 43.49
C ALA A 272 33.24 -5.82 44.26
N LEU A 273 33.28 -4.54 43.86
CA LEU A 273 34.15 -3.50 44.46
C LEU A 273 33.42 -2.63 45.49
N THR A 274 32.17 -2.97 45.82
CA THR A 274 31.31 -2.12 46.65
C THR A 274 31.48 -2.32 48.15
N ALA A 275 32.16 -3.38 48.60
CA ALA A 275 32.40 -3.67 50.02
C ALA A 275 33.61 -2.92 50.59
N ASP A 276 34.60 -2.61 49.76
CA ASP A 276 35.91 -2.08 50.20
C ASP A 276 35.84 -0.66 50.76
N PHE A 277 34.69 0.01 50.64
CA PHE A 277 34.52 1.40 51.04
C PHE A 277 33.42 1.58 52.09
N CYS A 278 33.58 0.91 53.22
CA CYS A 278 32.92 1.33 54.46
C CYS A 278 33.77 2.43 55.13
N ARG A 279 33.48 3.70 54.79
CA ARG A 279 33.93 4.83 55.63
C ARG A 279 33.40 4.60 57.05
N GLY A 280 34.29 4.29 57.99
CA GLY A 280 34.01 4.42 59.42
C GLY A 280 33.85 3.14 60.25
N ARG A 281 34.51 2.02 59.92
CA ARG A 281 34.85 1.02 60.96
C ARG A 281 36.29 1.23 61.40
N LYS A 282 36.51 2.34 62.11
CA LYS A 282 37.71 2.56 62.91
C LYS A 282 37.40 2.01 64.30
N ALA A 283 38.32 1.20 64.82
CA ALA A 283 38.41 0.73 66.20
C ALA A 283 37.44 -0.39 66.64
N GLN A 284 37.98 -1.31 67.43
CA GLN A 284 37.36 -2.46 68.11
C GLN A 284 37.24 -3.73 67.26
N LEU A 285 38.31 -4.54 67.22
CA LEU A 285 38.23 -5.99 67.45
C LEU A 285 39.57 -6.76 67.45
N GLU A 286 40.74 -6.13 67.71
CA GLU A 286 41.96 -6.89 68.02
C GLU A 286 42.72 -6.33 69.25
N ASP A 287 41.96 -5.86 70.27
CA ASP A 287 42.34 -5.94 71.70
C ASP A 287 41.80 -7.25 72.33
N LYS A 288 41.70 -8.32 71.54
CA LYS A 288 41.29 -9.66 72.01
C LYS A 288 42.16 -10.78 71.46
N ALA A 289 43.46 -10.52 71.28
CA ALA A 289 44.47 -11.53 71.04
C ALA A 289 45.89 -11.04 71.40
N ALA A 290 46.09 -10.53 72.62
CA ALA A 290 47.35 -10.55 73.40
C ALA A 290 47.20 -9.69 74.66
#